data_AF-A0A353R8X5-F1
#
_entry.id   AF-A0A353R8X5-F1
#
_cell.length_a   1.000
_cell.length_b   1.000
_cell.length_c   1.000
_cell.angle_alpha   90.00
_cell.angle_beta   90.00
_cell.angle_gamma   90.00
#
_symmetry.space_group_name_H-M   'P 1'
#
loop_
_entity.id
_entity.type
_entity.pdbx_description
1 polymer ?
#
loop_
_entity_poly.entity_id
_entity_poly.type
_entity_poly.pdbx_seq_one_letter_code
_entity_poly.pdbx_strand_id
1 'polypeptide(L)'
;YVNGQAQPSFSGIRTTYTVVTDGQTLNQRLLDKYSISPAEAFYDNRIPGYPSLPMNEEIAEEVSALRNIVSVTQNVDVFPPDYPDSQMMLFPFVTSPDFPWTRDNYGPLWIPKAGVKVTLTPQNLPLYRRIITVYEGHTFEEK
;
A
#
# COMPACT_ATOMS: atom_id res chain seq x y z
N TYR A 1 3.34 6.02 8.48
CA TYR A 1 3.71 6.88 9.62
C TYR A 1 4.59 6.11 10.58
N VAL A 2 5.63 6.73 11.16
CA VAL A 2 6.42 6.13 12.25
C VAL A 2 6.28 7.02 13.48
N ASN A 3 5.77 6.47 14.59
CA ASN A 3 5.54 7.20 15.83
C ASN A 3 4.71 8.49 15.66
N GLY A 4 3.68 8.44 14.81
CA GLY A 4 2.78 9.57 14.54
C GLY A 4 3.34 10.61 13.55
N GLN A 5 4.53 10.41 13.01
CA GLN A 5 5.10 11.28 11.97
C GLN A 5 4.90 10.67 10.57
N ALA A 6 4.44 11.48 9.63
CA ALA A 6 4.33 11.08 8.22
C ALA A 6 5.73 10.72 7.71
N GLN A 7 5.82 9.64 6.95
CA GLN A 7 7.08 9.30 6.30
C GLN A 7 7.34 10.33 5.20
N PRO A 8 8.58 10.86 5.07
CA PRO A 8 8.89 11.75 3.97
C PRO A 8 8.67 11.04 2.63
N SER A 9 8.20 11.80 1.62
CA SER A 9 8.14 11.29 0.25
C SER A 9 9.57 11.10 -0.26
N PHE A 10 9.86 9.92 -0.81
CA PHE A 10 11.12 9.65 -1.48
C PHE A 10 10.88 9.65 -2.97
N SER A 11 11.63 10.48 -3.71
CA SER A 11 11.58 10.47 -5.18
C SER A 11 12.01 9.10 -5.71
N GLY A 12 11.33 8.64 -6.77
CA GLY A 12 11.62 7.37 -7.42
C GLY A 12 10.95 6.14 -6.82
N ILE A 13 10.15 6.27 -5.74
CA ILE A 13 9.26 5.18 -5.31
C ILE A 13 8.31 4.87 -6.46
N ARG A 14 8.28 3.60 -6.86
CA ARG A 14 7.33 3.10 -7.85
C ARG A 14 6.17 2.44 -7.14
N THR A 15 4.97 2.87 -7.49
CA THR A 15 3.70 2.22 -7.15
C THR A 15 3.04 1.72 -8.43
N THR A 16 1.83 1.18 -8.34
CA THR A 16 1.09 0.75 -9.53
C THR A 16 -0.04 1.72 -9.83
N TYR A 17 -0.31 1.92 -11.11
CA TYR A 17 -1.38 2.77 -11.60
C TYR A 17 -2.26 2.01 -12.58
N THR A 18 -3.56 2.26 -12.49
CA THR A 18 -4.51 1.96 -13.55
C THR A 18 -4.45 3.08 -14.59
N VAL A 19 -4.07 2.75 -15.81
CA VAL A 19 -4.00 3.68 -16.95
C VAL A 19 -5.07 3.27 -17.96
N VAL A 20 -6.08 4.11 -18.17
CA VAL A 20 -7.10 3.90 -19.21
C VAL A 20 -6.74 4.71 -20.44
N THR A 21 -6.78 4.07 -21.60
CA THR A 21 -6.50 4.66 -22.91
C THR A 21 -7.77 4.79 -23.74
N ASP A 22 -7.67 5.48 -24.88
CA ASP A 22 -8.72 5.54 -25.90
C ASP A 22 -8.88 4.26 -26.75
N GLY A 23 -8.17 3.18 -26.37
CA GLY A 23 -8.09 1.92 -27.10
C GLY A 23 -6.73 1.69 -27.77
N GLN A 24 -5.86 2.71 -27.82
CA GLN A 24 -4.49 2.56 -28.32
C GLN A 24 -3.50 2.26 -27.19
N THR A 25 -2.66 1.25 -27.42
CA THR A 25 -1.58 0.88 -26.49
C THR A 25 -0.52 1.98 -26.39
N LEU A 26 0.19 2.03 -25.26
CA LEU A 26 1.37 2.87 -25.09
C LEU A 26 2.48 2.43 -26.06
N ASN A 27 3.19 3.41 -26.61
CA ASN A 27 4.31 3.15 -27.51
C ASN A 27 5.46 2.47 -26.76
N GLN A 28 6.06 1.43 -27.33
CA GLN A 28 7.22 0.73 -26.76
C GLN A 28 8.36 1.69 -26.37
N ARG A 29 8.60 2.75 -27.16
CA ARG A 29 9.64 3.75 -26.85
C ARG A 29 9.37 4.52 -25.56
N LEU A 30 8.10 4.73 -25.19
CA LEU A 30 7.72 5.35 -23.92
C LEU A 30 7.99 4.38 -22.76
N LEU A 31 7.65 3.10 -22.92
CA LEU A 31 7.95 2.08 -21.92
C LEU A 31 9.46 1.95 -21.68
N ASP A 32 10.26 1.94 -22.76
CA ASP A 32 11.72 1.91 -22.69
C ASP A 32 12.28 3.16 -22.01
N LYS A 33 11.76 4.36 -22.33
CA LYS A 33 12.14 5.63 -21.68
C LYS A 33 11.98 5.56 -20.16
N TYR A 34 10.90 4.93 -19.68
CA TYR A 34 10.60 4.82 -18.25
C TYR A 34 11.17 3.55 -17.59
N SER A 35 11.89 2.72 -18.35
CA SER A 35 12.38 1.42 -17.90
C SER A 35 11.25 0.57 -17.30
N ILE A 36 10.13 0.50 -18.02
CA ILE A 36 9.00 -0.39 -17.73
C ILE A 36 9.15 -1.60 -18.65
N SER A 37 9.22 -2.79 -18.07
CA SER A 37 9.35 -4.01 -18.86
C SER A 37 8.06 -4.27 -19.64
N PRO A 38 8.12 -4.76 -20.90
CA PRO A 38 6.94 -5.22 -21.62
C PRO A 38 6.13 -6.29 -20.84
N ALA A 39 6.81 -7.08 -20.00
CA ALA A 39 6.16 -8.08 -19.16
C ALA A 39 5.33 -7.46 -18.01
N GLU A 40 5.65 -6.22 -17.61
CA GLU A 40 4.92 -5.46 -16.59
C GLU A 40 3.78 -4.63 -17.21
N ALA A 41 3.88 -4.29 -18.50
CA ALA A 41 2.88 -3.54 -19.25
C ALA A 41 1.76 -4.44 -19.78
N PHE A 42 1.03 -5.09 -18.88
CA PHE A 42 -0.12 -5.93 -19.25
C PHE A 42 -1.30 -5.07 -19.71
N TYR A 43 -1.73 -5.26 -20.97
CA TYR A 43 -2.88 -4.55 -21.54
C TYR A 43 -4.17 -5.39 -21.42
N ASP A 44 -5.23 -4.79 -20.88
CA ASP A 44 -6.55 -5.41 -20.71
C ASP A 44 -7.60 -4.70 -21.57
N ASN A 45 -8.16 -5.41 -22.54
CA ASN A 45 -9.19 -4.88 -23.44
C ASN A 45 -10.52 -4.55 -22.74
N ARG A 46 -10.81 -5.13 -21.57
CA ARG A 46 -12.05 -4.86 -20.81
C ARG A 46 -12.05 -3.47 -20.18
N ILE A 47 -10.85 -2.94 -19.93
CA ILE A 47 -10.56 -1.61 -19.41
C ILE A 47 -9.47 -1.02 -20.31
N PRO A 48 -9.78 -0.61 -21.55
CA PRO A 48 -8.83 -0.47 -22.65
C PRO A 48 -7.56 0.28 -22.24
N GLY A 49 -6.55 -0.44 -21.77
CA GLY A 49 -5.51 0.14 -20.92
C GLY A 49 -4.76 -0.87 -20.05
N TYR A 50 -4.09 -0.38 -19.02
CA TYR A 50 -3.17 -1.11 -18.15
C TYR A 50 -3.67 -1.07 -16.71
N PRO A 51 -4.15 -2.19 -16.12
CA PRO A 51 -4.67 -2.19 -14.75
C PRO A 51 -3.61 -1.97 -13.67
N SER A 52 -2.35 -2.32 -13.95
CA SER A 52 -1.28 -2.29 -12.95
C SER A 52 0.06 -1.99 -13.62
N LEU A 53 0.26 -0.72 -13.98
CA LEU A 53 1.50 -0.27 -14.60
C LEU A 53 2.43 0.31 -13.52
N PRO A 54 3.67 -0.21 -13.35
CA PRO A 54 4.59 0.28 -12.34
C PRO A 54 5.20 1.62 -12.76
N MET A 55 4.90 2.69 -12.03
CA MET A 55 5.35 4.06 -12.31
C MET A 55 5.63 4.80 -11.01
N ASN A 56 6.43 5.87 -11.08
CA ASN A 56 6.47 6.88 -10.02
C ASN A 56 5.49 8.01 -10.35
N GLU A 57 5.31 8.94 -9.42
CA GLU A 57 4.38 10.07 -9.55
C GLU A 57 4.70 10.96 -10.77
N GLU A 58 5.98 11.29 -10.98
CA GLU A 58 6.44 12.12 -12.11
C GLU A 58 6.09 11.47 -13.47
N ILE A 59 6.30 10.17 -13.62
CA ILE A 59 5.97 9.42 -14.85
C ILE A 59 4.46 9.34 -15.02
N ALA A 60 3.69 9.14 -13.94
CA ALA A 60 2.24 9.09 -14.00
C ALA A 60 1.65 10.42 -14.49
N GLU A 61 2.21 11.55 -14.06
CA GLU A 61 1.85 12.88 -14.57
C GLU A 61 2.17 13.02 -16.06
N GLU A 62 3.38 12.63 -16.50
CA GLU A 62 3.76 12.67 -17.92
C GLU A 62 2.84 11.79 -18.80
N VAL A 63 2.48 10.60 -18.32
CA VAL A 63 1.56 9.68 -19.01
C VAL A 63 0.15 10.26 -19.07
N SER A 64 -0.32 10.90 -17.99
CA SER A 64 -1.66 11.51 -17.95
C SER A 64 -1.85 12.62 -18.98
N ALA A 65 -0.76 13.26 -19.42
CA ALA A 65 -0.77 14.33 -20.42
C ALA A 65 -0.78 13.84 -21.88
N LEU A 66 -0.68 12.52 -22.12
CA LEU A 66 -0.71 11.96 -23.47
C LEU A 66 -2.13 11.97 -24.05
N ARG A 67 -2.25 12.24 -25.36
CA ARG A 67 -3.56 12.41 -26.03
C ARG A 67 -4.42 11.15 -26.04
N ASN A 68 -3.79 9.98 -26.05
CA ASN A 68 -4.46 8.68 -26.08
C ASN A 68 -4.80 8.17 -24.67
N ILE A 69 -4.56 8.95 -23.62
CA ILE A 69 -4.84 8.60 -22.22
C ILE A 69 -6.12 9.29 -21.77
N VAL A 70 -7.04 8.48 -21.23
CA VAL A 70 -8.33 8.90 -20.68
C VAL A 70 -8.20 9.19 -19.19
N SER A 71 -7.50 8.31 -18.46
CA SER A 71 -7.24 8.51 -17.02
C SER A 71 -6.00 7.76 -16.56
N VAL A 72 -5.39 8.28 -15.50
CA VAL A 72 -4.32 7.63 -14.73
C VAL A 72 -4.71 7.72 -13.28
N THR A 73 -4.94 6.57 -12.65
CA THR A 73 -5.37 6.47 -11.25
C THR A 73 -4.41 5.59 -10.50
N GLN A 74 -3.88 6.08 -9.37
CA GLN A 74 -3.02 5.26 -8.52
C GLN A 74 -3.84 4.09 -7.93
N ASN A 75 -3.29 2.88 -7.99
CA ASN A 75 -3.84 1.76 -7.26
C ASN A 75 -3.40 1.93 -5.80
N VAL A 76 -4.38 2.15 -4.93
CA VAL A 76 -4.18 2.26 -3.48
C VAL A 76 -5.05 1.22 -2.81
N ASP A 77 -4.42 0.35 -2.02
CA ASP A 77 -5.12 -0.69 -1.27
C ASP A 77 -6.15 -0.05 -0.33
N VAL A 78 -7.36 -0.62 -0.30
CA VAL A 78 -8.51 -0.10 0.44
C VAL A 78 -8.79 -0.89 1.72
N PHE A 79 -9.43 -0.26 2.70
CA PHE A 79 -9.93 -0.93 3.90
C PHE A 79 -11.48 -0.97 3.88
N PRO A 80 -12.12 -2.09 4.27
CA PRO A 80 -11.52 -3.37 4.60
C PRO A 80 -10.83 -4.02 3.39
N PRO A 81 -9.72 -4.77 3.58
CA PRO A 81 -9.01 -5.39 2.46
C PRO A 81 -9.92 -6.45 1.80
N ASP A 82 -9.90 -6.48 0.47
CA ASP A 82 -10.58 -7.46 -0.36
C ASP A 82 -9.57 -8.33 -1.12
N TYR A 83 -10.05 -9.40 -1.77
CA TYR A 83 -9.19 -10.35 -2.46
C TYR A 83 -8.32 -9.64 -3.52
N PRO A 84 -7.00 -9.90 -3.58
CA PRO A 84 -6.27 -10.97 -2.90
C PRO A 84 -5.76 -10.63 -1.50
N ASP A 85 -5.95 -9.41 -1.02
CA ASP A 85 -5.46 -8.97 0.27
C ASP A 85 -6.31 -9.51 1.43
N SER A 86 -5.73 -9.46 2.64
CA SER A 86 -6.38 -9.92 3.87
C SER A 86 -5.87 -9.17 5.08
N GLN A 87 -6.73 -8.99 6.09
CA GLN A 87 -6.38 -8.38 7.38
C GLN A 87 -5.27 -9.14 8.13
N MET A 88 -5.05 -10.41 7.79
CA MET A 88 -3.98 -11.25 8.35
C MET A 88 -2.62 -11.07 7.64
N MET A 89 -2.52 -10.20 6.63
CA MET A 89 -1.25 -9.91 5.95
C MET A 89 -0.40 -8.86 6.66
N LEU A 90 -1.03 -8.03 7.50
CA LEU A 90 -0.37 -6.92 8.18
C LEU A 90 -0.21 -7.23 9.66
N PHE A 91 1.04 -7.36 10.11
CA PHE A 91 1.35 -7.43 11.53
C PHE A 91 0.74 -6.22 12.27
N PRO A 92 0.25 -6.32 13.52
CA PRO A 92 0.16 -7.49 14.40
C PRO A 92 -1.11 -8.34 14.17
N PHE A 93 -1.72 -8.26 12.98
CA PHE A 93 -2.93 -8.99 12.57
C PHE A 93 -4.21 -8.49 13.28
N VAL A 94 -4.32 -7.17 13.43
CA VAL A 94 -5.52 -6.54 13.98
C VAL A 94 -6.59 -6.40 12.90
N THR A 95 -7.83 -6.71 13.26
CA THR A 95 -8.99 -6.68 12.36
C THR A 95 -10.01 -5.60 12.73
N SER A 96 -9.75 -4.83 13.79
CA SER A 96 -10.66 -3.76 14.25
C SER A 96 -10.71 -2.61 13.23
N PRO A 97 -11.89 -2.02 12.99
CA PRO A 97 -12.02 -0.75 12.25
C PRO A 97 -11.21 0.41 12.85
N ASP A 98 -10.79 0.32 14.12
CA ASP A 98 -9.90 1.28 14.76
C ASP A 98 -8.49 1.30 14.13
N PHE A 99 -8.14 0.26 13.38
CA PHE A 99 -6.87 0.10 12.67
C PHE A 99 -7.12 -0.17 11.18
N PRO A 100 -7.57 0.83 10.41
CA PRO A 100 -7.92 0.69 9.00
C PRO A 100 -6.66 0.66 8.12
N TRP A 101 -5.74 -0.25 8.43
CA TRP A 101 -4.43 -0.32 7.78
C TRP A 101 -4.51 -1.13 6.49
N THR A 102 -3.78 -0.67 5.49
CA THR A 102 -3.55 -1.37 4.23
C THR A 102 -2.05 -1.52 4.01
N ARG A 103 -1.63 -2.32 3.02
CA ARG A 103 -0.20 -2.49 2.73
C ARG A 103 0.42 -1.17 2.27
N ASP A 104 -0.33 -0.36 1.53
CA ASP A 104 0.09 0.99 1.15
C ASP A 104 0.01 1.99 2.31
N ASN A 105 -1.03 1.88 3.16
CA ASN A 105 -1.30 2.80 4.25
C ASN A 105 -1.26 2.11 5.62
N TYR A 106 -0.05 1.85 6.10
CA TYR A 106 0.17 1.18 7.37
C TYR A 106 0.36 2.16 8.54
N GLY A 107 -0.30 1.86 9.67
CA GLY A 107 -0.17 2.59 10.91
C GLY A 107 -1.18 3.75 11.07
N PRO A 108 -1.02 4.59 12.12
CA PRO A 108 0.16 4.70 12.98
C PRO A 108 0.32 3.51 13.94
N LEU A 109 1.56 3.01 14.07
CA LEU A 109 1.95 2.06 15.10
C LEU A 109 3.09 2.68 15.92
N TRP A 110 2.91 2.74 17.24
CA TRP A 110 3.98 3.14 18.15
C TRP A 110 4.86 1.93 18.45
N ILE A 111 6.17 2.06 18.23
CA ILE A 111 7.14 1.03 18.57
C ILE A 111 7.90 1.52 19.81
N PRO A 112 7.70 0.91 20.99
CA PRO A 112 8.38 1.32 22.21
C PRO A 112 9.89 1.10 22.06
N LYS A 113 10.70 2.11 22.40
CA LYS A 113 12.15 1.93 22.54
C LYS A 113 12.47 1.09 23.77
N ALA A 114 13.64 0.45 23.79
CA ALA A 114 14.10 -0.35 24.92
C ALA A 114 14.04 0.44 26.25
N GLY A 115 13.55 -0.22 27.30
CA GLY A 115 13.41 0.34 28.64
C GLY A 115 12.16 1.18 28.89
N VAL A 116 11.33 1.44 27.88
CA VAL A 116 10.03 2.11 28.07
C VAL A 116 8.98 1.14 28.60
N LYS A 117 8.15 1.62 29.52
CA LYS A 117 6.97 0.89 30.00
C LYS A 117 5.75 1.28 29.17
N VAL A 118 5.03 0.29 28.66
CA VAL A 118 3.77 0.48 27.94
C VAL A 118 2.61 0.24 28.90
N THR A 119 1.76 1.24 29.12
CA THR A 119 0.49 1.05 29.82
C THR A 119 -0.50 0.44 28.84
N LEU A 120 -0.95 -0.78 29.13
CA LEU A 120 -1.93 -1.47 28.30
C LEU A 120 -3.34 -0.98 28.62
N THR A 121 -4.10 -0.66 27.58
CA THR A 121 -5.50 -0.26 27.62
C THR A 121 -6.28 -1.13 26.63
N PRO A 122 -7.61 -1.26 26.78
CA PRO A 122 -8.42 -2.01 25.81
C PRO A 122 -8.21 -1.56 24.36
N GLN A 123 -7.91 -0.27 24.15
CA GLN A 123 -7.70 0.33 22.83
C GLN A 123 -6.34 -0.08 22.21
N ASN A 124 -5.27 -0.20 22.99
CA ASN A 124 -3.94 -0.51 22.46
C ASN A 124 -3.55 -1.99 22.61
N LEU A 125 -4.29 -2.75 23.42
CA LEU A 125 -4.03 -4.17 23.66
C LEU A 125 -4.00 -4.99 22.36
N PRO A 126 -4.90 -4.79 21.36
CA PRO A 126 -4.81 -5.51 20.09
C PRO A 126 -3.46 -5.34 19.37
N LEU A 127 -2.81 -4.17 19.52
CA LEU A 127 -1.52 -3.90 18.90
C LEU A 127 -0.36 -4.68 19.54
N TYR A 128 -0.42 -4.88 20.86
CA TYR A 128 0.69 -5.48 21.62
C TYR A 128 0.44 -6.94 22.02
N ARG A 129 -0.80 -7.42 21.92
CA ARG A 129 -1.17 -8.79 22.35
C ARG A 129 -0.24 -9.83 21.73
N ARG A 130 0.00 -9.74 20.41
CA ARG A 130 0.81 -10.73 19.69
C ARG A 130 2.26 -10.74 20.14
N ILE A 131 2.89 -9.57 20.35
CA ILE A 131 4.29 -9.53 20.83
C ILE A 131 4.40 -10.15 22.22
N ILE A 132 3.46 -9.83 23.11
CA ILE A 132 3.47 -10.30 24.49
C ILE A 132 3.22 -11.82 24.56
N THR A 133 2.26 -12.36 23.82
CA THR A 133 1.90 -13.78 23.94
C THR A 133 2.79 -14.70 23.11
N VAL A 134 3.12 -14.32 21.88
CA VAL A 134 3.83 -15.21 20.94
C VAL A 134 5.34 -15.07 21.05
N TYR A 135 5.85 -13.85 21.29
CA TYR A 135 7.28 -13.57 21.26
C TYR A 135 7.90 -13.46 22.65
N GLU A 136 7.18 -12.87 23.62
CA GLU A 136 7.65 -12.80 25.03
C GLU A 136 7.21 -14.00 25.87
N GLY A 137 6.20 -14.76 25.42
CA GLY A 137 5.71 -15.96 26.11
C GLY A 137 4.87 -15.68 27.36
N HIS A 138 4.36 -14.46 27.51
CA HIS A 138 3.50 -14.09 28.64
C HIS A 138 2.03 -14.46 28.38
N THR A 139 1.28 -14.76 29.45
CA THR A 139 -0.17 -14.99 29.38
C THR A 139 -0.95 -13.73 29.73
N PHE A 140 -2.11 -13.55 29.12
CA PHE A 140 -3.04 -12.45 29.41
C PHE A 140 -4.27 -12.95 30.15
N GLU A 141 -4.69 -12.20 31.17
CA GLU A 141 -6.00 -12.32 31.81
C GLU A 141 -6.70 -10.96 31.71
N GLU A 142 -7.82 -10.91 30.99
CA GLU A 142 -8.70 -9.74 30.94
C GLU A 142 -9.72 -9.86 32.08
N LYS A 143 -9.79 -8.84 32.93
CA LYS A 143 -10.71 -8.78 34.08
C LYS A 143 -11.79 -7.74 33.87
#